data_AF-A0A1J8QCC9-F1
#
_entry.id   AF-A0A1J8QCC9-F1
#
_cell.length_a   1.000
_cell.length_b   1.000
_cell.length_c   1.000
_cell.angle_alpha   90.00
_cell.angle_beta   90.00
_cell.angle_gamma   90.00
#
_symmetry.space_group_name_H-M   'P 1'
#
loop_
_entity.id
_entity.type
_entity.pdbx_description
1 polymer ?
#
loop_
_entity_poly.entity_id
_entity_poly.type
_entity_poly.pdbx_seq_one_letter_code
_entity_poly.pdbx_strand_id
1 'polypeptide(L)' 'MFPGSEHHTIAGRYNNSHRWYYLKEQTPSEITLIKQFDSRTDGCARVCLHSAFHDTRYPPDAPQRQSIEVQAVVFDEE' A
#
# COMPACT_ATOMS: atom_id res chain seq x y z
N MET A 1 -0.37 5.46 19.09
CA MET A 1 -1.57 4.61 19.27
C MET A 1 -2.49 5.30 20.25
N PHE A 2 -3.74 5.53 19.88
CA PHE A 2 -4.67 6.35 20.68
C PHE A 2 -5.32 5.51 21.79
N PRO A 3 -5.60 6.09 22.97
CA PRO A 3 -6.30 5.37 24.03
C PRO A 3 -7.69 4.89 23.55
N GLY A 4 -8.00 3.62 23.75
CA GLY A 4 -9.29 3.03 23.36
C GLY A 4 -9.43 2.64 21.88
N SER A 5 -8.39 2.82 21.05
CA SER A 5 -8.45 2.39 19.64
C SER A 5 -8.28 0.87 19.50
N GLU A 6 -9.16 0.23 18.73
CA GLU A 6 -8.97 -1.15 18.26
C GLU A 6 -8.16 -1.19 16.96
N HIS A 7 -7.24 -2.14 16.86
CA HIS A 7 -6.37 -2.32 15.69
C HIS A 7 -6.62 -3.69 15.10
N HIS A 8 -6.85 -3.72 13.79
CA HIS A 8 -7.08 -4.95 13.05
C HIS A 8 -5.94 -5.15 12.06
N THR A 9 -5.27 -6.31 12.15
CA THR A 9 -4.29 -6.71 11.13
C THR A 9 -5.00 -7.52 10.07
N ILE A 10 -5.02 -7.01 8.84
CA ILE A 10 -5.55 -7.72 7.68
C ILE A 10 -4.37 -8.30 6.90
N ALA A 11 -4.37 -9.62 6.70
CA ALA A 11 -3.37 -10.31 5.91
C ALA A 11 -3.97 -10.86 4.61
N GLY A 12 -3.24 -10.68 3.51
CA GLY A 12 -3.60 -11.25 2.21
C GLY A 12 -3.36 -12.75 2.15
N ARG A 13 -4.29 -13.49 1.56
CA ARG A 13 -4.08 -14.89 1.14
C ARG A 13 -3.87 -14.94 -0.37
N TYR A 14 -3.14 -15.95 -0.84
CA TYR A 14 -3.00 -16.19 -2.27
C TYR A 14 -4.37 -16.41 -2.92
N ASN A 15 -4.57 -15.77 -4.07
CA ASN A 15 -5.75 -15.92 -4.92
C ASN A 15 -5.35 -15.62 -6.36
N ASN A 16 -5.63 -16.53 -7.29
CA ASN A 16 -5.33 -16.36 -8.73
C ASN A 16 -6.09 -15.21 -9.39
N SER A 17 -7.16 -14.72 -8.78
CA SER A 17 -7.91 -13.56 -9.27
C SER A 17 -7.27 -12.23 -8.88
N HIS A 18 -6.26 -12.22 -7.99
CA HIS A 18 -5.55 -10.99 -7.63
C HIS A 18 -4.78 -10.44 -8.85
N ARG A 19 -4.95 -9.14 -9.09
CA ARG A 19 -4.20 -8.41 -10.10
C ARG A 19 -3.24 -7.46 -9.40
N TRP A 20 -1.96 -7.61 -9.71
CA TRP A 20 -0.88 -6.78 -9.16
C TRP A 20 -0.45 -5.74 -10.19
N TYR A 21 -0.29 -4.52 -9.73
CA TYR A 21 0.17 -3.39 -10.54
C TYR A 21 1.37 -2.77 -9.83
N TYR A 22 2.34 -2.28 -10.61
CA TYR A 22 3.49 -1.56 -10.08
C TYR A 22 3.86 -0.41 -11.01
N LEU A 23 4.38 0.68 -10.45
CA LEU A 23 4.90 1.80 -11.20
C LEU A 23 6.39 1.54 -11.51
N LYS A 24 6.73 1.38 -12.78
CA LYS A 24 8.11 1.21 -13.24
C LYS A 24 8.80 2.57 -13.32
N GLU A 25 10.09 2.64 -12.98
CA GLU A 25 10.93 3.83 -13.17
C GLU A 25 10.40 5.09 -12.46
N GLN A 26 9.77 4.91 -11.29
CA GLN A 26 9.27 6.04 -10.48
C GLN A 26 10.39 7.01 -10.15
N THR A 27 10.14 8.28 -10.43
CA THR A 27 11.03 9.40 -10.15
C THR A 27 10.66 10.08 -8.82
N PRO A 28 11.58 10.83 -8.19
CA PRO A 28 11.27 11.60 -6.98
C PRO A 28 10.18 12.68 -7.16
N SER A 29 9.86 13.07 -8.40
CA SER A 29 8.79 14.01 -8.73
C SER A 29 7.40 13.36 -8.82
N GLU A 30 7.31 12.04 -8.76
CA GLU A 30 6.05 11.29 -8.87
C GLU A 30 5.59 10.78 -7.50
N ILE A 31 4.32 11.02 -7.19
CA ILE A 31 3.68 10.54 -5.97
C ILE A 31 2.84 9.31 -6.32
N THR A 32 3.10 8.20 -5.62
CA THR A 32 2.23 7.02 -5.66
C THR A 32 1.38 6.98 -4.39
N LEU A 33 0.07 6.93 -4.54
CA LEU A 33 -0.88 6.77 -3.43
C LEU A 33 -1.48 5.36 -3.45
N ILE A 34 -1.42 4.66 -2.32
CA ILE A 34 -2.03 3.35 -2.13
C ILE A 34 -3.15 3.49 -1.08
N LYS A 35 -4.41 3.34 -1.52
CA LYS A 35 -5.55 3.28 -0.60
C LYS A 35 -5.64 1.88 0.03
N GLN A 36 -5.18 1.73 1.27
CA GLN A 36 -5.19 0.43 1.95
C GLN A 36 -6.57 0.01 2.47
N PHE A 37 -7.40 0.96 2.92
CA PHE A 37 -8.71 0.69 3.51
C PHE A 37 -9.75 1.76 3.12
N ASP A 38 -11.01 1.35 3.02
CA ASP A 38 -12.17 2.23 2.88
C ASP A 38 -13.30 1.71 3.79
N SER A 39 -13.89 2.59 4.59
CA SER A 39 -15.03 2.24 5.47
C SER A 39 -16.31 2.01 4.68
N ARG A 40 -16.44 2.62 3.49
CA ARG A 40 -17.59 2.42 2.60
C ARG A 40 -17.67 0.97 2.14
N THR A 41 -18.89 0.46 2.05
CA THR A 41 -19.16 -0.94 1.70
C THR A 41 -19.71 -1.11 0.29
N ASP A 42 -19.95 -0.01 -0.42
CA ASP A 42 -20.54 0.07 -1.75
C ASP A 42 -19.54 0.57 -2.81
N GLY A 43 -19.47 -0.14 -3.93
CA GLY A 43 -18.82 0.32 -5.16
C GLY A 43 -17.28 0.34 -5.19
N CYS A 44 -16.58 0.30 -4.06
CA CYS A 44 -15.12 0.36 -3.99
C CYS A 44 -14.51 -0.84 -3.24
N ALA A 45 -13.30 -1.25 -3.65
CA ALA A 45 -12.53 -2.21 -2.88
C ALA A 45 -12.26 -1.65 -1.47
N ARG A 46 -12.70 -2.41 -0.46
CA ARG A 46 -12.54 -2.08 0.96
C ARG A 46 -11.14 -2.24 1.48
N VAL A 47 -10.38 -3.16 0.89
CA VAL A 47 -8.98 -3.42 1.24
C VAL A 47 -8.20 -3.56 -0.05
N CYS A 48 -7.03 -2.91 -0.11
CA CYS A 48 -6.05 -3.12 -1.17
C CYS A 48 -4.76 -3.66 -0.55
N LEU A 49 -4.31 -4.81 -1.05
CA LEU A 49 -3.02 -5.37 -0.65
C LEU A 49 -1.89 -4.63 -1.37
N HIS A 50 -0.81 -4.37 -0.66
CA HIS A 50 0.44 -3.91 -1.25
C HIS A 50 1.60 -4.69 -0.65
N SER A 51 2.66 -4.86 -1.43
CA SER A 51 3.87 -5.56 -0.99
C SER A 51 5.05 -5.13 -1.86
N ALA A 52 6.26 -5.24 -1.31
CA ALA A 52 7.48 -5.15 -2.10
C ALA A 52 7.74 -6.49 -2.80
N PHE A 53 8.32 -6.44 -3.98
CA PHE A 53 8.78 -7.62 -4.72
C PHE A 53 10.21 -7.42 -5.21
N HIS A 54 10.91 -8.52 -5.44
CA HIS A 54 12.23 -8.49 -6.05
C HIS A 54 12.09 -8.49 -7.57
N ASP A 55 12.65 -7.47 -8.23
CA ASP A 55 12.69 -7.39 -9.69
C ASP A 55 14.05 -7.86 -10.19
N THR A 56 14.07 -9.07 -10.75
CA THR A 56 15.27 -9.75 -11.24
C THR A 56 15.90 -9.09 -12.47
N ARG A 57 15.25 -8.06 -13.04
CA ARG A 57 15.79 -7.30 -14.18
C ARG A 57 16.82 -6.25 -13.75
N TYR A 58 16.85 -5.87 -12.47
CA TYR A 58 17.84 -4.90 -11.97
C TYR A 58 19.17 -5.58 -11.64
N PRO A 59 20.30 -4.93 -11.95
CA PRO A 59 21.59 -5.50 -11.65
C PRO A 59 21.82 -5.58 -10.13
N PRO A 60 22.60 -6.57 -9.65
CA PRO A 60 22.82 -6.78 -8.21
C PRO A 60 23.46 -5.61 -7.48
N ASP A 61 24.20 -4.77 -8.19
CA ASP A 61 24.89 -3.58 -7.69
C ASP A 61 24.07 -2.29 -7.89
N ALA A 62 22.81 -2.39 -8.31
CA ALA A 62 21.92 -1.23 -8.40
C ALA A 62 21.80 -0.55 -7.03
N PRO A 63 21.76 0.80 -6.99
CA PRO A 63 21.48 1.53 -5.76
C PRO A 63 20.18 1.07 -5.12
N GLN A 64 20.17 0.93 -3.80
CA GLN A 64 18.97 0.56 -3.07
C GLN A 64 17.91 1.68 -3.16
N ARG A 65 16.66 1.29 -3.39
CA ARG A 65 15.53 2.23 -3.33
C ARG A 65 15.40 2.76 -1.90
N GLN A 66 15.39 4.08 -1.77
CA GLN A 66 15.05 4.76 -0.53
C GLN A 66 13.60 5.25 -0.62
N SER A 67 12.77 4.91 0.37
CA SER A 67 11.38 5.33 0.44
C SER A 67 11.04 5.76 1.85
N ILE A 68 10.14 6.75 1.97
CA ILE A 68 9.54 7.19 3.23
C ILE A 68 8.09 6.73 3.19
N GLU A 69 7.68 5.96 4.19
CA GLU A 69 6.28 5.60 4.40
C GLU A 69 5.66 6.54 5.42
N VAL A 70 4.49 7.10 5.08
CA VAL A 70 3.73 8.00 5.94
C VAL A 70 2.33 7.45 6.08
N GLN A 71 1.90 7.18 7.31
CA GLN A 71 0.52 6.84 7.62
C GLN A 71 -0.21 8.10 8.09
N ALA A 72 -1.25 8.50 7.35
CA ALA A 72 -2.13 9.59 7.72
C ALA A 72 -3.51 9.05 8.11
N VAL A 73 -4.10 9.61 9.17
CA VAL A 73 -5.46 9.28 9.62
C VAL A 73 -6.23 10.59 9.72
N VAL A 74 -7.44 10.62 9.16
CA VAL A 74 -8.35 11.76 9.24
C VAL A 74 -9.45 11.41 10.23
N PHE A 75 -9.75 12.34 11.13
CA PHE A 75 -10.87 12.29 12.05
C PHE A 75 -11.82 13.43 11.71
N ASP A 76 -13.11 13.16 11.66
CA ASP A 76 -14.16 14.16 11.55
C ASP A 76 -15.21 13.94 12.67
N GLU A 77 -16.23 14.80 12.71
CA GLU A 77 -17.28 14.78 13.73
C GLU A 77 -18.51 13.91 13.33
N GLU A 78 -18.50 13.21 12.20
CA GLU A 78 -19.60 12.31 11.79
C GLU A 78 -19.56 10.93 12.47
#